data_AF-A0A9D4TLI1-F1
#
_entry.id   AF-A0A9D4TLI1-F1
#
_cell.length_a   1.000
_cell.length_b   1.000
_cell.length_c   1.000
_cell.angle_alpha   90.00
_cell.angle_beta   90.00
_cell.angle_gamma   90.00
#
_symmetry.space_group_name_H-M   'P 1'
#
loop_
_entity.id
_entity.type
_entity.pdbx_description
1 polymer ?
#
loop_
_entity_poly.entity_id
_entity_poly.type
_entity_poly.pdbx_seq_one_letter_code
_entity_poly.pdbx_strand_id
1 'polypeptide(L)'
;MQQAMEAEQSQKTRGDEAFREGRYEEAYARYTAALEEDEAHAPTLSNRSLAALKLGRPEDALEDAEAALQMLSDSEEAPPASQLTKATHRKAEALLALGELLEAVRTYKQGLAACPGSPQLHAALRLAVEDLPIAWLAKYWAGQIEAAQVPNPLSSRDGRLIKPVPPELRLAKPDLVAHLQAALYPLQDEARDLLCEAWAQARRPGRADTAFLRGAAYLAATNPKQALKDARVALVYGPQLDDLLSTEADSEEEVAAADAAAHRAIVPSTAADSDSGAAANLLETLPPGAAAGRRSAWPAALALQSAALEGLTPPDNVLAALSMARAAELEPDNEEYTAALERLMRRIPEPCAAALQSGGALGLEAQLAGEREAAKPEYLKQRPKDYYYFEWMKKRILAQAVP
;
A
#
# COMPACT_ATOMS: atom_id res chain seq x y z
N MET A 1 -39.09 30.41 -10.51
CA MET A 1 -37.94 29.57 -10.89
C MET A 1 -36.63 30.34 -10.79
N GLN A 2 -36.36 31.35 -11.62
CA GLN A 2 -35.10 32.14 -11.56
C GLN A 2 -34.81 32.75 -10.18
N GLN A 3 -35.80 33.42 -9.58
CA GLN A 3 -35.65 34.06 -8.26
C GLN A 3 -35.48 33.05 -7.10
N ALA A 4 -36.04 31.83 -7.24
CA ALA A 4 -35.91 30.78 -6.24
C ALA A 4 -34.50 30.17 -6.29
N MET A 5 -33.97 29.89 -7.49
CA MET A 5 -32.58 29.44 -7.67
C MET A 5 -31.57 30.50 -7.22
N GLU A 6 -31.82 31.78 -7.50
CA GLU A 6 -30.96 32.87 -7.01
C GLU A 6 -30.99 33.01 -5.48
N ALA A 7 -32.15 32.79 -4.85
CA ALA A 7 -32.31 32.79 -3.40
C ALA A 7 -31.61 31.60 -2.76
N GLU A 8 -31.79 30.39 -3.29
CA GLU A 8 -31.11 29.16 -2.88
C GLU A 8 -29.59 29.33 -2.95
N GLN A 9 -29.08 29.78 -4.09
CA GLN A 9 -27.65 29.99 -4.30
C GLN A 9 -27.09 31.07 -3.37
N SER A 10 -27.88 32.11 -3.07
CA SER A 10 -27.51 33.12 -2.07
C SER A 10 -27.47 32.57 -0.65
N GLN A 11 -28.36 31.65 -0.26
CA GLN A 11 -28.31 31.02 1.07
C GLN A 11 -27.13 30.06 1.17
N LYS A 12 -26.83 29.30 0.12
CA LYS A 12 -25.66 28.43 0.03
C LYS A 12 -24.36 29.22 0.19
N THR A 13 -24.17 30.33 -0.54
CA THR A 13 -22.94 31.14 -0.42
C THR A 13 -22.77 31.74 0.98
N ARG A 14 -23.87 32.20 1.60
CA ARG A 14 -23.87 32.65 3.00
C ARG A 14 -23.55 31.53 3.98
N GLY A 15 -24.05 30.32 3.73
CA GLY A 15 -23.70 29.12 4.49
C GLY A 15 -22.21 28.82 4.40
N ASP A 16 -21.64 28.88 3.20
CA ASP A 16 -20.21 28.68 2.97
C ASP A 16 -19.34 29.74 3.67
N GLU A 17 -19.78 31.01 3.68
CA GLU A 17 -19.14 32.10 4.44
C GLU A 17 -19.17 31.84 5.95
N ALA A 18 -20.35 31.53 6.50
CA ALA A 18 -20.49 31.20 7.91
C ALA A 18 -19.64 29.98 8.30
N PHE A 19 -19.55 28.97 7.41
CA PHE A 19 -18.74 27.79 7.63
C PHE A 19 -17.24 28.13 7.70
N ARG A 20 -16.72 28.95 6.76
CA ARG A 20 -15.31 29.38 6.76
C ARG A 20 -14.94 30.19 8.00
N GLU A 21 -15.89 30.95 8.54
CA GLU A 21 -15.70 31.72 9.77
C GLU A 21 -15.85 30.88 11.06
N GLY A 22 -16.12 29.58 10.94
CA GLY A 22 -16.31 28.68 12.09
C GLY A 22 -17.68 28.81 12.77
N ARG A 23 -18.62 29.58 12.18
CA ARG A 23 -20.00 29.75 12.66
C ARG A 23 -20.87 28.58 12.18
N TYR A 24 -20.58 27.37 12.68
CA TYR A 24 -21.20 26.13 12.16
C TYR A 24 -22.72 26.04 12.35
N GLU A 25 -23.28 26.57 13.45
CA GLU A 25 -24.74 26.58 13.66
C GLU A 25 -25.44 27.45 12.62
N GLU A 26 -24.87 28.62 12.31
CA GLU A 26 -25.39 29.51 11.29
C GLU A 26 -25.23 28.88 9.90
N ALA A 27 -24.09 28.24 9.62
CA ALA A 27 -23.89 27.51 8.37
C ALA A 27 -24.97 26.42 8.18
N TYR A 28 -25.22 25.62 9.21
CA TYR A 28 -26.25 24.58 9.19
C TYR A 28 -27.65 25.14 8.94
N ALA A 29 -28.00 26.24 9.61
CA ALA A 29 -29.29 26.92 9.39
C ALA A 29 -29.43 27.48 7.98
N ARG A 30 -28.35 28.06 7.42
CA ARG A 30 -28.33 28.59 6.05
C ARG A 30 -28.45 27.49 5.00
N TYR A 31 -27.77 26.37 5.17
CA TYR A 31 -27.92 25.21 4.28
C TYR A 31 -29.31 24.59 4.40
N THR A 32 -29.89 24.54 5.59
CA THR A 32 -31.28 24.08 5.77
C THR A 32 -32.26 24.98 5.03
N ALA A 33 -32.12 26.31 5.14
CA ALA A 33 -32.94 27.26 4.40
C ALA A 33 -32.74 27.15 2.87
N ALA A 34 -31.53 26.81 2.41
CA ALA A 34 -31.29 26.54 0.99
C ALA A 34 -32.04 25.27 0.53
N LEU A 35 -32.05 24.22 1.34
CA LEU A 35 -32.76 22.96 1.06
C LEU A 35 -34.29 23.08 1.17
N GLU A 36 -34.82 24.08 1.87
CA GLU A 36 -36.26 24.38 1.87
C GLU A 36 -36.74 24.97 0.53
N GLU A 37 -35.85 25.63 -0.21
CA GLU A 37 -36.15 26.21 -1.54
C GLU A 37 -35.93 25.20 -2.68
N ASP A 38 -34.90 24.35 -2.56
CA ASP A 38 -34.66 23.19 -3.41
C ASP A 38 -34.27 21.98 -2.56
N GLU A 39 -35.24 21.11 -2.29
CA GLU A 39 -35.05 19.87 -1.51
C GLU A 39 -34.07 18.90 -2.21
N ALA A 40 -33.73 19.14 -3.48
CA ALA A 40 -33.03 18.23 -4.36
C ALA A 40 -31.63 18.73 -4.78
N HIS A 41 -30.80 19.22 -3.84
CA HIS A 41 -29.42 19.64 -4.13
C HIS A 41 -28.34 18.86 -3.35
N ALA A 42 -27.76 17.84 -3.99
CA ALA A 42 -26.72 16.98 -3.39
C ALA A 42 -25.49 17.72 -2.82
N PRO A 43 -24.93 18.78 -3.46
CA PRO A 43 -23.84 19.55 -2.86
C PRO A 43 -24.21 20.28 -1.56
N THR A 44 -25.44 20.80 -1.44
CA THR A 44 -25.90 21.50 -0.23
C THR A 44 -26.12 20.49 0.89
N LEU A 45 -26.69 19.32 0.61
CA LEU A 45 -26.77 18.20 1.56
C LEU A 45 -25.37 17.79 2.06
N SER A 46 -24.40 17.65 1.16
CA SER A 46 -23.02 17.31 1.55
C SER A 46 -22.36 18.39 2.43
N ASN A 47 -22.67 19.67 2.21
CA ASN A 47 -22.15 20.77 3.03
C ASN A 47 -22.88 20.87 4.38
N ARG A 48 -24.19 20.61 4.42
CA ARG A 48 -24.98 20.54 5.66
C ARG A 48 -24.51 19.38 6.55
N SER A 49 -24.25 18.22 5.94
CA SER A 49 -23.66 17.06 6.61
C SER A 49 -22.32 17.41 7.29
N LEU A 50 -21.45 18.15 6.60
CA LEU A 50 -20.20 18.62 7.19
C LEU A 50 -20.42 19.57 8.37
N ALA A 51 -21.34 20.52 8.25
CA ALA A 51 -21.68 21.42 9.35
C ALA A 51 -22.22 20.64 10.56
N ALA A 52 -23.07 19.63 10.35
CA ALA A 52 -23.58 18.74 11.39
C ALA A 52 -22.44 17.97 12.10
N LEU A 53 -21.47 17.44 11.36
CA LEU A 53 -20.29 16.80 11.94
C LEU A 53 -19.49 17.74 12.84
N LYS A 54 -19.28 18.99 12.40
CA LYS A 54 -18.58 20.00 13.21
C LYS A 54 -19.36 20.42 14.45
N LEU A 55 -20.68 20.28 14.44
CA LEU A 55 -21.57 20.50 15.58
C LEU A 55 -21.70 19.28 16.52
N GLY A 56 -21.08 18.16 16.18
CA GLY A 56 -21.20 16.92 16.96
C GLY A 56 -22.58 16.26 16.81
N ARG A 57 -23.23 16.41 15.65
CA ARG A 57 -24.52 15.78 15.30
C ARG A 57 -24.32 14.75 14.19
N PRO A 58 -23.72 13.58 14.49
CA PRO A 58 -23.35 12.62 13.47
C PRO A 58 -24.55 11.88 12.86
N GLU A 59 -25.69 11.78 13.56
CA GLU A 59 -26.93 11.21 13.01
C GLU A 59 -27.49 12.09 11.88
N ASP A 60 -27.66 13.40 12.14
CA ASP A 60 -28.09 14.38 11.13
C ASP A 60 -27.14 14.37 9.92
N ALA A 61 -25.82 14.28 10.19
CA ALA A 61 -24.82 14.23 9.15
C ALA A 61 -24.91 12.97 8.27
N LEU A 62 -25.26 11.83 8.88
CA LEU A 62 -25.41 10.57 8.17
C LEU A 62 -26.64 10.61 7.26
N GLU A 63 -27.78 11.08 7.77
CA GLU A 63 -29.01 11.25 6.97
C GLU A 63 -28.76 12.13 5.75
N ASP A 64 -28.09 13.27 5.93
CA ASP A 64 -27.74 14.19 4.85
C ASP A 64 -26.81 13.56 3.81
N ALA A 65 -25.79 12.83 4.26
CA ALA A 65 -24.84 12.18 3.35
C ALA A 65 -25.48 11.02 2.59
N GLU A 66 -26.38 10.27 3.21
CA GLU A 66 -27.15 9.21 2.55
C GLU A 66 -28.14 9.78 1.53
N ALA A 67 -28.85 10.85 1.86
CA ALA A 67 -29.70 11.56 0.91
C ALA A 67 -28.89 12.06 -0.29
N ALA A 68 -27.73 12.68 -0.06
CA ALA A 68 -26.86 13.15 -1.13
C ALA A 68 -26.38 12.01 -2.05
N LEU A 69 -26.02 10.85 -1.49
CA LEU A 69 -25.61 9.68 -2.26
C LEU A 69 -26.76 9.06 -3.06
N GLN A 70 -27.94 8.94 -2.46
CA GLN A 70 -29.14 8.41 -3.11
C GLN A 70 -29.52 9.27 -4.33
N MET A 71 -29.47 10.59 -4.15
CA MET A 71 -29.70 11.55 -5.23
C MET A 71 -28.70 11.42 -6.38
N LEU A 72 -27.41 11.27 -6.05
CA LEU A 72 -26.36 11.08 -7.05
C LEU A 72 -26.50 9.73 -7.80
N SER A 73 -27.07 8.70 -7.16
CA SER A 73 -27.34 7.42 -7.83
C SER A 73 -28.63 7.41 -8.65
N ASP A 74 -29.63 8.22 -8.27
CA ASP A 74 -30.93 8.28 -8.95
C ASP A 74 -30.92 9.21 -10.17
N SER A 75 -29.89 10.04 -10.32
CA SER A 75 -29.69 10.88 -11.51
C SER A 75 -29.47 10.01 -12.76
N GLU A 76 -30.15 10.35 -13.87
CA GLU A 76 -29.93 9.68 -15.15
C GLU A 76 -28.53 9.93 -15.74
N GLU A 77 -27.89 11.01 -15.31
CA GLU A 77 -26.52 11.37 -15.68
C GLU A 77 -25.52 10.78 -14.70
N ALA A 78 -24.35 10.38 -15.18
CA ALA A 78 -23.29 9.87 -14.33
C ALA A 78 -22.87 10.96 -13.31
N PRO A 79 -22.91 10.68 -11.99
CA PRO A 79 -22.64 11.69 -10.99
C PRO A 79 -21.20 12.20 -11.11
N PRO A 80 -20.96 13.51 -10.93
CA PRO A 80 -19.61 14.04 -10.94
C PRO A 80 -18.78 13.41 -9.81
N ALA A 81 -17.63 12.85 -10.16
CA ALA A 81 -16.77 12.12 -9.24
C ALA A 81 -16.37 12.92 -8.00
N SER A 82 -16.28 14.25 -8.12
CA SER A 82 -15.99 15.18 -7.03
C SER A 82 -17.10 15.22 -5.96
N GLN A 83 -18.37 15.19 -6.37
CA GLN A 83 -19.52 15.19 -5.45
C GLN A 83 -19.70 13.82 -4.82
N LEU A 84 -19.55 12.75 -5.60
CA LEU A 84 -19.62 11.39 -5.09
C LEU A 84 -18.51 11.10 -4.05
N THR A 85 -17.29 11.56 -4.31
CA THR A 85 -16.17 11.50 -3.37
C THR A 85 -16.49 12.22 -2.06
N LYS A 86 -17.00 13.46 -2.13
CA LYS A 86 -17.37 14.25 -0.96
C LYS A 86 -18.48 13.57 -0.15
N ALA A 87 -19.59 13.22 -0.80
CA ALA A 87 -20.73 12.59 -0.12
C ALA A 87 -20.34 11.25 0.52
N THR A 88 -19.53 10.43 -0.17
CA THR A 88 -19.03 9.18 0.40
C THR A 88 -18.14 9.41 1.61
N HIS A 89 -17.24 10.41 1.53
CA HIS A 89 -16.39 10.76 2.65
C HIS A 89 -17.20 11.24 3.86
N ARG A 90 -18.23 12.07 3.65
CA ARG A 90 -19.11 12.56 4.72
C ARG A 90 -19.91 11.45 5.39
N LYS A 91 -20.48 10.54 4.60
CA LYS A 91 -21.16 9.35 5.13
C LYS A 91 -20.23 8.53 6.01
N ALA A 92 -19.02 8.26 5.53
CA ALA A 92 -18.06 7.46 6.27
C ALA A 92 -17.56 8.18 7.54
N GLU A 93 -17.31 9.50 7.49
CA GLU A 93 -16.93 10.31 8.64
C GLU A 93 -18.05 10.33 9.71
N ALA A 94 -19.32 10.43 9.30
CA ALA A 94 -20.47 10.31 10.20
C ALA A 94 -20.55 8.93 10.87
N LEU A 95 -20.37 7.85 10.10
CA LEU A 95 -20.32 6.49 10.65
C LEU A 95 -19.16 6.30 11.64
N LEU A 96 -17.99 6.87 11.38
CA LEU A 96 -16.87 6.86 12.34
C LEU A 96 -17.23 7.60 13.62
N ALA A 97 -17.87 8.76 13.53
CA ALA A 97 -18.31 9.53 14.70
C ALA A 97 -19.39 8.80 15.52
N LEU A 98 -20.22 7.96 14.89
CA LEU A 98 -21.17 7.06 15.56
C LEU A 98 -20.52 5.80 16.17
N GLY A 99 -19.24 5.53 15.88
CA GLY A 99 -18.54 4.33 16.30
C GLY A 99 -18.74 3.11 15.38
N GLU A 100 -19.42 3.28 14.24
CA GLU A 100 -19.73 2.24 13.26
C GLU A 100 -18.56 2.03 12.26
N LEU A 101 -17.39 1.67 12.81
CA LEU A 101 -16.12 1.57 12.08
C LEU A 101 -16.19 0.67 10.84
N LEU A 102 -16.81 -0.51 10.96
CA LEU A 102 -16.86 -1.48 9.86
C LEU A 102 -17.71 -0.99 8.69
N GLU A 103 -18.80 -0.28 8.96
CA GLU A 103 -19.65 0.30 7.91
C GLU A 103 -18.97 1.51 7.26
N ALA A 104 -18.23 2.32 8.03
CA ALA A 104 -17.41 3.41 7.47
C ALA A 104 -16.37 2.88 6.47
N VAL A 105 -15.62 1.85 6.85
CA VAL A 105 -14.61 1.21 5.98
C VAL A 105 -15.26 0.61 4.72
N ARG A 106 -16.45 0.00 4.84
CA ARG A 106 -17.20 -0.51 3.68
C ARG A 106 -17.65 0.62 2.75
N THR A 107 -18.11 1.73 3.33
CA THR A 107 -18.53 2.93 2.59
C THR A 107 -17.36 3.48 1.78
N TYR A 108 -16.18 3.63 2.40
CA TYR A 108 -14.97 4.04 1.68
C TYR A 108 -14.58 3.09 0.54
N LYS A 109 -14.65 1.78 0.80
CA LYS A 109 -14.38 0.77 -0.24
C LYS A 109 -15.35 0.89 -1.43
N GLN A 110 -16.64 1.08 -1.17
CA GLN A 110 -17.65 1.27 -2.22
C GLN A 110 -17.39 2.58 -2.98
N GLY A 111 -17.04 3.66 -2.28
CA GLY A 111 -16.64 4.93 -2.87
C GLY A 111 -15.47 4.82 -3.82
N LEU A 112 -14.40 4.14 -3.40
CA LEU A 112 -13.21 3.92 -4.23
C LEU A 112 -13.50 3.02 -5.45
N ALA A 113 -14.45 2.10 -5.34
CA ALA A 113 -14.88 1.30 -6.50
C ALA A 113 -15.63 2.15 -7.54
N ALA A 114 -16.41 3.15 -7.10
CA ALA A 114 -17.12 4.07 -7.98
C ALA A 114 -16.23 5.21 -8.51
N CYS A 115 -15.26 5.67 -7.72
CA CYS A 115 -14.29 6.71 -8.06
C CYS A 115 -12.86 6.20 -7.85
N PRO A 116 -12.35 5.33 -8.75
CA PRO A 116 -10.98 4.85 -8.66
C PRO A 116 -10.01 6.02 -8.85
N GLY A 117 -8.98 6.09 -8.00
CA GLY A 117 -7.94 7.12 -8.08
C GLY A 117 -8.24 8.43 -7.35
N SER A 118 -9.28 8.51 -6.51
CA SER A 118 -9.42 9.63 -5.57
C SER A 118 -8.36 9.52 -4.45
N PRO A 119 -7.35 10.42 -4.38
CA PRO A 119 -6.37 10.40 -3.30
C PRO A 119 -7.03 10.71 -1.94
N GLN A 120 -8.14 11.46 -1.94
CA GLN A 120 -8.86 11.84 -0.72
C GLN A 120 -9.53 10.63 -0.06
N LEU A 121 -10.25 9.81 -0.84
CA LEU A 121 -10.88 8.60 -0.30
C LEU A 121 -9.83 7.57 0.11
N HIS A 122 -8.73 7.48 -0.62
CA HIS A 122 -7.65 6.55 -0.28
C HIS A 122 -7.00 6.91 1.07
N ALA A 123 -6.64 8.18 1.26
CA ALA A 123 -6.09 8.68 2.51
C ALA A 123 -7.07 8.53 3.69
N ALA A 124 -8.35 8.86 3.49
CA ALA A 124 -9.38 8.71 4.51
C ALA A 124 -9.63 7.23 4.89
N LEU A 125 -9.65 6.34 3.89
CA LEU A 125 -9.72 4.90 4.14
C LEU A 125 -8.53 4.43 4.97
N ARG A 126 -7.31 4.91 4.66
CA ARG A 126 -6.10 4.49 5.37
C ARG A 126 -6.16 4.80 6.85
N LEU A 127 -6.65 6.00 7.21
CA LEU A 127 -6.87 6.40 8.60
C LEU A 127 -7.95 5.54 9.26
N ALA A 128 -9.11 5.35 8.61
CA ALA A 128 -10.17 4.51 9.15
C ALA A 128 -9.72 3.06 9.38
N VAL A 129 -8.82 2.55 8.55
CA VAL A 129 -8.28 1.20 8.65
C VAL A 129 -7.29 1.04 9.82
N GLU A 130 -6.73 2.12 10.39
CA GLU A 130 -5.86 2.09 11.59
C GLU A 130 -6.60 1.56 12.81
N ASP A 131 -7.85 1.96 12.96
CA ASP A 131 -8.68 1.53 14.09
C ASP A 131 -9.21 0.10 13.92
N LEU A 132 -9.01 -0.54 12.76
CA LEU A 132 -9.48 -1.91 12.55
C LEU A 132 -8.73 -2.89 13.45
N PRO A 133 -9.48 -3.80 14.12
CA PRO A 133 -8.85 -4.78 15.00
C PRO A 133 -8.04 -5.79 14.18
N ILE A 134 -6.86 -6.15 14.69
CA ILE A 134 -5.96 -7.13 14.06
C ILE A 134 -6.68 -8.46 13.79
N ALA A 135 -7.58 -8.88 14.68
CA ALA A 135 -8.38 -10.08 14.50
C ALA A 135 -9.29 -10.03 13.25
N TRP A 136 -9.80 -8.86 12.89
CA TRP A 136 -10.55 -8.67 11.65
C TRP A 136 -9.64 -8.71 10.44
N LEU A 137 -8.50 -8.02 10.48
CA LEU A 137 -7.48 -8.04 9.43
C LEU A 137 -6.98 -9.47 9.14
N ALA A 138 -6.67 -10.24 10.19
CA ALA A 138 -6.26 -11.64 10.07
C ALA A 138 -7.33 -12.50 9.39
N LYS A 139 -8.61 -12.35 9.77
CA LYS A 139 -9.73 -13.07 9.15
C LYS A 139 -9.91 -12.68 7.68
N TYR A 140 -9.81 -11.39 7.38
CA TYR A 140 -9.91 -10.88 6.00
C TYR A 140 -8.81 -11.49 5.13
N TRP A 141 -7.55 -11.37 5.56
CA TRP A 141 -6.38 -11.84 4.81
C TRP A 141 -6.35 -13.37 4.69
N ALA A 142 -6.74 -14.12 5.72
CA ALA A 142 -6.93 -15.56 5.60
C ALA A 142 -7.92 -15.93 4.49
N GLY A 143 -9.04 -15.20 4.40
CA GLY A 143 -10.02 -15.38 3.33
C GLY A 143 -9.47 -15.08 1.93
N GLN A 144 -8.65 -14.04 1.79
CA GLN A 144 -7.99 -13.72 0.51
C GLN A 144 -6.96 -14.79 0.13
N ILE A 145 -6.19 -15.30 1.09
CA ILE A 145 -5.21 -16.37 0.88
C ILE A 145 -5.89 -17.67 0.45
N GLU A 146 -7.03 -18.03 1.05
CA GLU A 146 -7.82 -19.18 0.62
C GLU A 146 -8.35 -18.99 -0.80
N ALA A 147 -8.97 -17.84 -1.08
CA ALA A 147 -9.49 -17.52 -2.40
C ALA A 147 -8.40 -17.56 -3.48
N ALA A 148 -7.18 -17.12 -3.17
CA ALA A 148 -6.04 -17.13 -4.08
C ALA A 148 -5.52 -18.55 -4.43
N GLN A 149 -5.83 -19.55 -3.59
CA GLN A 149 -5.45 -20.96 -3.81
C GLN A 149 -6.49 -21.72 -4.65
N VAL A 150 -7.73 -21.25 -4.66
CA VAL A 150 -8.83 -21.84 -5.43
C VAL A 150 -8.64 -21.47 -6.92
N PRO A 151 -8.79 -22.43 -7.86
CA PRO A 151 -8.70 -22.14 -9.28
C PRO A 151 -9.85 -21.21 -9.72
N ASN A 152 -9.51 -20.14 -10.45
CA ASN A 152 -10.48 -19.26 -11.08
C ASN A 152 -11.13 -19.99 -12.27
N PRO A 153 -12.46 -20.19 -12.28
CA PRO A 153 -13.14 -20.91 -13.36
C PRO A 153 -13.06 -20.21 -14.73
N LEU A 154 -12.74 -18.91 -14.76
CA LEU A 154 -12.68 -18.10 -15.98
C LEU A 154 -11.28 -18.03 -16.64
N SER A 155 -10.27 -18.66 -16.06
CA SER A 155 -8.90 -18.61 -16.58
C SER A 155 -8.54 -19.89 -17.35
N SER A 156 -7.98 -19.73 -18.55
CA SER A 156 -7.62 -20.84 -19.45
C SER A 156 -6.32 -21.59 -19.06
N ARG A 157 -5.54 -21.08 -18.10
CA ARG A 157 -4.32 -21.73 -17.55
C ARG A 157 -4.64 -22.44 -16.22
N ASP A 158 -3.68 -22.53 -15.29
CA ASP A 158 -3.86 -23.10 -13.94
C ASP A 158 -4.97 -22.39 -13.12
N GLY A 159 -5.39 -21.19 -13.53
CA GLY A 159 -6.43 -20.36 -12.93
C GLY A 159 -6.23 -19.91 -11.49
N ARG A 160 -5.22 -20.44 -10.79
CA ARG A 160 -4.88 -20.08 -9.41
C ARG A 160 -3.96 -18.88 -9.37
N LEU A 161 -4.20 -17.98 -8.41
CA LEU A 161 -3.35 -16.82 -8.19
C LEU A 161 -2.02 -17.23 -7.52
N ILE A 162 -2.08 -18.10 -6.51
CA ILE A 162 -0.91 -18.65 -5.85
C ILE A 162 -0.90 -20.18 -5.95
N LYS A 163 0.30 -20.76 -6.07
CA LYS A 163 0.46 -22.21 -5.95
C LYS A 163 -0.04 -22.68 -4.58
N PRO A 164 -0.95 -23.67 -4.53
CA PRO A 164 -1.47 -24.17 -3.28
C PRO A 164 -0.38 -24.93 -2.52
N VAL A 165 -0.38 -24.79 -1.21
CA VAL A 165 0.46 -25.63 -0.34
C VAL A 165 -0.09 -27.05 -0.38
N PRO A 166 0.76 -28.10 -0.45
CA PRO A 166 0.30 -29.48 -0.36
C PRO A 166 -0.65 -29.68 0.83
N PRO A 167 -1.72 -30.48 0.70
CA PRO A 167 -2.76 -30.59 1.73
C PRO A 167 -2.19 -31.03 3.09
N GLU A 168 -1.16 -31.87 3.09
CA GLU A 168 -0.46 -32.35 4.30
C GLU A 168 0.27 -31.24 5.07
N LEU A 169 0.71 -30.19 4.36
CA LEU A 169 1.49 -29.09 4.92
C LEU A 169 0.65 -27.81 5.07
N ARG A 170 -0.63 -27.85 4.68
CA ARG A 170 -1.49 -26.69 4.62
C ARG A 170 -2.11 -26.44 5.99
N LEU A 171 -1.96 -25.21 6.49
CA LEU A 171 -2.67 -24.76 7.67
C LEU A 171 -4.17 -24.78 7.44
N ALA A 172 -4.94 -25.27 8.41
CA ALA A 172 -6.39 -25.10 8.40
C ALA A 172 -6.74 -23.63 8.55
N LYS A 173 -7.93 -23.21 8.08
CA LYS A 173 -8.39 -21.81 8.20
C LYS A 173 -8.26 -21.21 9.60
N PRO A 174 -8.71 -21.85 10.69
CA PRO A 174 -8.59 -21.28 12.03
C PRO A 174 -7.12 -21.09 12.44
N ASP A 175 -6.25 -22.04 12.12
CA ASP A 175 -4.82 -21.97 12.43
C ASP A 175 -4.15 -20.85 11.61
N LEU A 176 -4.52 -20.73 10.33
CA LEU A 176 -4.05 -19.65 9.47
C LEU A 176 -4.42 -18.28 10.04
N VAL A 177 -5.66 -18.11 10.52
CA VAL A 177 -6.09 -16.86 11.18
C VAL A 177 -5.29 -16.61 12.45
N ALA A 178 -5.07 -17.62 13.29
CA ALA A 178 -4.32 -17.47 14.54
C ALA A 178 -2.86 -17.07 14.28
N HIS A 179 -2.19 -17.73 13.34
CA HIS A 179 -0.81 -17.42 12.97
C HIS A 179 -0.69 -16.06 12.26
N LEU A 180 -1.66 -15.69 11.43
CA LEU A 180 -1.73 -14.33 10.85
C LEU A 180 -1.90 -13.28 11.95
N GLN A 181 -2.77 -13.51 12.94
CA GLN A 181 -2.96 -12.56 14.02
C GLN A 181 -1.66 -12.31 14.80
N ALA A 182 -0.85 -13.35 15.03
CA ALA A 182 0.47 -13.20 15.65
C ALA A 182 1.46 -12.47 14.73
N ALA A 183 1.49 -12.82 13.44
CA ALA A 183 2.40 -12.23 12.45
C ALA A 183 2.08 -10.76 12.15
N LEU A 184 0.80 -10.37 12.23
CA LEU A 184 0.33 -9.02 11.96
C LEU A 184 0.59 -8.05 13.11
N TYR A 185 0.99 -8.49 14.31
CA TYR A 185 1.28 -7.54 15.39
C TYR A 185 2.42 -6.56 15.02
N PRO A 186 3.59 -7.01 14.52
CA PRO A 186 4.60 -6.12 13.97
C PRO A 186 4.28 -5.64 12.53
N LEU A 187 3.43 -6.35 11.78
CA LEU A 187 3.17 -6.09 10.35
C LEU A 187 1.80 -5.46 10.06
N GLN A 188 1.18 -4.82 11.06
CA GLN A 188 -0.20 -4.36 10.96
C GLN A 188 -0.34 -3.22 9.96
N ASP A 189 0.65 -2.34 9.88
CA ASP A 189 0.59 -1.16 9.02
C ASP A 189 0.76 -1.55 7.56
N GLU A 190 1.71 -2.44 7.25
CA GLU A 190 1.91 -3.00 5.91
C GLU A 190 0.67 -3.76 5.42
N ALA A 191 0.04 -4.54 6.31
CA ALA A 191 -1.17 -5.27 5.95
C ALA A 191 -2.39 -4.36 5.71
N ARG A 192 -2.42 -3.20 6.35
CA ARG A 192 -3.42 -2.15 6.15
C ARG A 192 -3.15 -1.36 4.87
N ASP A 193 -1.90 -1.05 4.58
CA ASP A 193 -1.47 -0.37 3.36
C ASP A 193 -1.80 -1.21 2.12
N LEU A 194 -1.41 -2.49 2.12
CA LEU A 194 -1.73 -3.44 1.05
C LEU A 194 -3.25 -3.58 0.83
N LEU A 195 -4.05 -3.48 1.90
CA LEU A 195 -5.51 -3.50 1.81
C LEU A 195 -6.04 -2.25 1.10
N CYS A 196 -5.55 -1.08 1.52
CA CYS A 196 -5.96 0.21 0.97
C CYS A 196 -5.56 0.35 -0.50
N GLU A 197 -4.35 -0.07 -0.86
CA GLU A 197 -3.87 -0.09 -2.25
C GLU A 197 -4.74 -0.98 -3.14
N ALA A 198 -5.04 -2.20 -2.68
CA ALA A 198 -5.87 -3.12 -3.43
C ALA A 198 -7.28 -2.54 -3.68
N TRP A 199 -7.89 -1.93 -2.66
CA TRP A 199 -9.23 -1.35 -2.78
C TRP A 199 -9.25 -0.05 -3.58
N ALA A 200 -8.22 0.78 -3.51
CA ALA A 200 -8.12 1.99 -4.34
C ALA A 200 -8.02 1.68 -5.83
N GLN A 201 -7.39 0.55 -6.17
CA GLN A 201 -7.33 0.03 -7.55
C GLN A 201 -8.54 -0.84 -7.92
N ALA A 202 -9.60 -0.86 -7.08
CA ALA A 202 -10.80 -1.68 -7.23
C ALA A 202 -10.51 -3.17 -7.50
N ARG A 203 -9.35 -3.67 -7.02
CA ARG A 203 -8.90 -5.05 -7.25
C ARG A 203 -8.94 -5.87 -5.97
N ARG A 204 -8.88 -7.18 -6.13
CA ARG A 204 -8.53 -8.07 -5.02
C ARG A 204 -7.03 -7.96 -4.74
N PRO A 205 -6.59 -8.24 -3.50
CA PRO A 205 -5.18 -8.34 -3.21
C PRO A 205 -4.46 -9.28 -4.18
N GLY A 206 -3.29 -8.82 -4.62
CA GLY A 206 -2.51 -9.43 -5.67
C GLY A 206 -1.81 -10.70 -5.21
N ARG A 207 -1.10 -11.31 -6.15
CA ARG A 207 -0.31 -12.51 -5.87
C ARG A 207 0.83 -12.25 -4.88
N ALA A 208 1.45 -11.08 -4.97
CA ALA A 208 2.54 -10.69 -4.07
C ALA A 208 2.03 -10.52 -2.63
N ASP A 209 0.99 -9.70 -2.46
CA ASP A 209 0.36 -9.35 -1.18
C ASP A 209 -0.09 -10.61 -0.43
N THR A 210 -0.80 -11.50 -1.14
CA THR A 210 -1.30 -12.75 -0.57
C THR A 210 -0.18 -13.76 -0.29
N ALA A 211 0.90 -13.77 -1.09
CA ALA A 211 2.05 -14.63 -0.82
C ALA A 211 2.85 -14.12 0.39
N PHE A 212 3.07 -12.81 0.49
CA PHE A 212 3.78 -12.19 1.62
C PHE A 212 3.11 -12.55 2.95
N LEU A 213 1.82 -12.26 3.09
CA LEU A 213 1.09 -12.52 4.34
C LEU A 213 0.93 -14.01 4.63
N ARG A 214 0.78 -14.86 3.59
CA ARG A 214 0.84 -16.31 3.77
C ARG A 214 2.21 -16.75 4.30
N GLY A 215 3.30 -16.21 3.75
CA GLY A 215 4.65 -16.50 4.20
C GLY A 215 4.88 -16.10 5.66
N ALA A 216 4.40 -14.93 6.06
CA ALA A 216 4.44 -14.46 7.45
C ALA A 216 3.69 -15.41 8.39
N ALA A 217 2.50 -15.87 8.00
CA ALA A 217 1.74 -16.86 8.76
C ALA A 217 2.48 -18.20 8.92
N TYR A 218 3.09 -18.71 7.84
CA TYR A 218 3.88 -19.96 7.91
C TYR A 218 5.15 -19.79 8.74
N LEU A 219 5.77 -18.61 8.74
CA LEU A 219 6.91 -18.33 9.60
C LEU A 219 6.49 -18.36 11.08
N ALA A 220 5.37 -17.70 11.43
CA ALA A 220 4.78 -17.76 12.77
C ALA A 220 4.35 -19.18 13.17
N ALA A 221 3.98 -20.02 12.19
CA ALA A 221 3.71 -21.45 12.38
C ALA A 221 4.98 -22.33 12.43
N THR A 222 6.18 -21.74 12.54
CA THR A 222 7.48 -22.44 12.57
C THR A 222 7.78 -23.30 11.32
N ASN A 223 7.25 -22.90 10.16
CA ASN A 223 7.52 -23.52 8.87
C ASN A 223 8.32 -22.59 7.93
N PRO A 224 9.64 -22.41 8.19
CA PRO A 224 10.50 -21.49 7.46
C PRO A 224 10.68 -21.89 5.99
N LYS A 225 10.59 -23.19 5.67
CA LYS A 225 10.68 -23.69 4.29
C LYS A 225 9.54 -23.18 3.41
N GLN A 226 8.31 -23.19 3.95
CA GLN A 226 7.16 -22.66 3.21
C GLN A 226 7.17 -21.13 3.20
N ALA A 227 7.50 -20.50 4.34
CA ALA A 227 7.66 -19.05 4.43
C ALA A 227 8.66 -18.52 3.38
N LEU A 228 9.82 -19.17 3.21
CA LEU A 228 10.83 -18.77 2.23
C LEU A 228 10.33 -18.87 0.79
N LYS A 229 9.56 -19.90 0.45
CA LYS A 229 8.95 -20.03 -0.89
C LYS A 229 8.00 -18.88 -1.16
N ASP A 230 7.18 -18.54 -0.16
CA ASP A 230 6.17 -17.51 -0.27
C ASP A 230 6.77 -16.10 -0.28
N ALA A 231 7.80 -15.83 0.52
CA ALA A 231 8.58 -14.60 0.48
C ALA A 231 9.25 -14.39 -0.89
N ARG A 232 9.81 -15.45 -1.49
CA ARG A 232 10.35 -15.38 -2.87
C ARG A 232 9.28 -15.10 -3.92
N VAL A 233 8.08 -15.68 -3.75
CA VAL A 233 6.96 -15.39 -4.66
C VAL A 233 6.54 -13.94 -4.50
N ALA A 234 6.46 -13.42 -3.29
CA ALA A 234 6.25 -12.00 -3.08
C ALA A 234 7.31 -11.20 -3.87
N LEU A 235 8.61 -11.46 -3.64
CA LEU A 235 9.76 -10.75 -4.25
C LEU A 235 9.69 -10.68 -5.77
N VAL A 236 9.24 -11.75 -6.40
CA VAL A 236 9.18 -11.85 -7.86
C VAL A 236 7.98 -11.11 -8.45
N TYR A 237 6.86 -11.04 -7.72
CA TYR A 237 5.61 -10.47 -8.23
C TYR A 237 5.24 -9.11 -7.65
N GLY A 238 6.02 -8.59 -6.70
CA GLY A 238 5.91 -7.22 -6.22
C GLY A 238 6.64 -6.22 -7.14
N PRO A 239 6.57 -4.91 -6.83
CA PRO A 239 7.29 -3.89 -7.60
C PRO A 239 8.80 -4.16 -7.60
N GLN A 240 9.47 -3.98 -8.74
CA GLN A 240 10.90 -4.27 -8.82
C GLN A 240 11.71 -3.15 -8.18
N LEU A 241 12.84 -3.50 -7.57
CA LEU A 241 13.72 -2.55 -6.87
C LEU A 241 14.16 -1.38 -7.76
N ASP A 242 14.39 -1.65 -9.04
CA ASP A 242 14.81 -0.65 -10.03
C ASP A 242 13.68 0.37 -10.31
N ASP A 243 12.41 -0.03 -10.23
CA ASP A 243 11.24 0.84 -10.41
C ASP A 243 10.99 1.73 -9.16
N LEU A 244 11.44 1.28 -7.98
CA LEU A 244 11.28 2.02 -6.71
C LEU A 244 12.33 3.12 -6.55
N LEU A 245 13.55 2.92 -7.04
CA LEU A 245 14.61 3.93 -6.99
C LEU A 245 14.40 5.07 -8.00
N SER A 246 13.71 4.82 -9.12
CA SER A 246 13.36 5.86 -10.09
C SER A 246 12.21 6.74 -9.62
N THR A 247 11.26 6.18 -8.88
CA THR A 247 10.08 6.91 -8.39
C THR A 247 10.38 7.88 -7.25
N GLU A 248 11.45 7.67 -6.47
CA GLU A 248 11.91 8.66 -5.49
C GLU A 248 12.32 9.98 -6.16
N ALA A 249 13.03 9.91 -7.29
CA ALA A 249 13.43 11.09 -8.06
C ALA A 249 12.22 11.84 -8.67
N ASP A 250 11.24 11.09 -9.18
CA ASP A 250 10.02 11.67 -9.76
C ASP A 250 9.08 12.24 -8.67
N SER A 251 9.04 11.64 -7.47
CA SER A 251 8.21 12.10 -6.36
C SER A 251 8.72 13.40 -5.72
N GLU A 252 10.04 13.60 -5.64
CA GLU A 252 10.62 14.87 -5.19
C GLU A 252 10.37 16.01 -6.19
N GLU A 253 10.36 15.71 -7.50
CA GLU A 253 9.97 16.67 -8.54
C GLU A 253 8.47 16.96 -8.57
N GLU A 254 7.60 15.97 -8.35
CA GLU A 254 6.14 16.16 -8.28
C GLU A 254 5.69 16.91 -7.02
N VAL A 255 6.30 16.64 -5.85
CA VAL A 255 6.04 17.39 -4.61
C VAL A 255 6.53 18.84 -4.75
N ALA A 256 7.71 19.06 -5.35
CA ALA A 256 8.20 20.40 -5.65
C ALA A 256 7.34 21.13 -6.70
N ALA A 257 6.77 20.42 -7.68
CA ALA A 257 5.85 20.97 -8.67
C ALA A 257 4.47 21.29 -8.08
N ALA A 258 3.98 20.48 -7.13
CA ALA A 258 2.74 20.72 -6.41
C ALA A 258 2.85 21.94 -5.47
N ASP A 259 3.97 22.08 -4.75
CA ASP A 259 4.27 23.26 -3.93
C ASP A 259 4.48 24.52 -4.80
N ALA A 260 5.12 24.39 -5.96
CA ALA A 260 5.26 25.49 -6.93
C ALA A 260 3.93 25.89 -7.59
N ALA A 261 3.02 24.94 -7.81
CA ALA A 261 1.66 25.21 -8.29
C ALA A 261 0.80 25.89 -7.20
N ALA A 262 0.94 25.50 -5.93
CA ALA A 262 0.30 26.15 -4.79
C ALA A 262 0.76 27.61 -4.61
N HIS A 263 2.04 27.91 -4.87
CA HIS A 263 2.56 29.29 -4.82
C HIS A 263 2.19 30.14 -6.06
N ARG A 264 1.96 29.53 -7.23
CA ARG A 264 1.51 30.25 -8.44
C ARG A 264 0.00 30.55 -8.46
N ALA A 265 -0.80 29.89 -7.63
CA ALA A 265 -2.24 30.13 -7.51
C ALA A 265 -2.61 31.42 -6.72
N ILE A 266 -1.63 32.19 -6.23
CA ILE A 266 -1.85 33.42 -5.42
C ILE A 266 -1.88 34.70 -6.30
N VAL A 267 -2.04 34.58 -7.62
CA VAL A 267 -2.22 35.74 -8.52
C VAL A 267 -3.64 35.73 -9.09
N PRO A 268 -4.48 36.76 -8.83
CA PRO A 268 -5.87 36.75 -9.27
C PRO A 268 -5.94 37.02 -10.78
N SER A 269 -6.41 36.04 -11.55
CA SER A 269 -6.77 36.22 -12.96
C SER A 269 -8.28 36.15 -13.10
N THR A 270 -8.83 37.22 -13.66
CA THR A 270 -10.25 37.47 -13.90
C THR A 270 -10.74 36.69 -15.13
N ALA A 271 -11.52 35.62 -14.93
CA ALA A 271 -12.46 35.09 -15.93
C ALA A 271 -13.41 34.09 -15.25
N ALA A 272 -14.65 34.07 -15.71
CA ALA A 272 -15.79 33.39 -15.11
C ALA A 272 -15.70 31.87 -15.21
N ASP A 273 -15.56 31.21 -14.05
CA ASP A 273 -16.02 29.84 -13.78
C ASP A 273 -16.51 29.83 -12.33
N SER A 274 -17.80 30.05 -12.14
CA SER A 274 -18.46 30.14 -10.83
C SER A 274 -18.73 28.75 -10.27
N ASP A 275 -17.67 28.03 -9.88
CA ASP A 275 -17.79 26.81 -9.09
C ASP A 275 -16.52 26.53 -8.27
N SER A 276 -15.95 27.54 -7.62
CA SER A 276 -14.83 27.32 -6.71
C SER A 276 -14.66 28.46 -5.70
N GLY A 277 -14.96 28.18 -4.44
CA GLY A 277 -14.73 29.13 -3.34
C GLY A 277 -15.01 28.58 -1.95
N ALA A 278 -15.67 27.42 -1.84
CA ALA A 278 -15.97 26.76 -0.56
C ALA A 278 -15.52 25.29 -0.51
N ALA A 279 -14.86 24.80 -1.56
CA ALA A 279 -14.20 23.51 -1.50
C ALA A 279 -12.92 23.67 -0.67
N ALA A 280 -13.05 23.66 0.66
CA ALA A 280 -11.94 23.25 1.50
C ALA A 280 -11.42 21.95 0.89
N ASN A 281 -10.14 21.95 0.50
CA ASN A 281 -9.56 20.77 -0.13
C ASN A 281 -9.72 19.65 0.90
N LEU A 282 -10.43 18.56 0.58
CA LEU A 282 -10.64 17.47 1.55
C LEU A 282 -9.32 16.92 2.11
N LEU A 283 -8.21 17.13 1.38
CA LEU A 283 -6.85 16.87 1.85
C LEU A 283 -6.42 17.78 3.02
N GLU A 284 -6.88 19.02 3.09
CA GLU A 284 -6.62 19.95 4.22
C GLU A 284 -7.36 19.53 5.49
N THR A 285 -8.45 18.76 5.37
CA THR A 285 -9.16 18.21 6.53
C THR A 285 -8.55 16.91 7.06
N LEU A 286 -7.65 16.29 6.30
CA LEU A 286 -6.91 15.11 6.70
C LEU A 286 -5.60 15.53 7.39
N PRO A 287 -5.08 14.75 8.35
CA PRO A 287 -3.80 15.03 8.98
C PRO A 287 -2.68 15.18 7.93
N PRO A 288 -1.73 16.12 8.12
CA PRO A 288 -0.63 16.34 7.18
C PRO A 288 0.20 15.05 7.04
N GLY A 289 0.47 14.64 5.79
CA GLY A 289 1.13 13.38 5.48
C GLY A 289 0.19 12.22 5.12
N ALA A 290 -1.13 12.35 5.24
CA ALA A 290 -2.08 11.31 4.84
C ALA A 290 -2.05 10.98 3.32
N ALA A 291 -1.51 11.90 2.50
CA ALA A 291 -1.27 11.71 1.07
C ALA A 291 0.14 11.19 0.74
N ALA A 292 1.05 11.19 1.71
CA ALA A 292 2.38 10.62 1.54
C ALA A 292 2.22 9.09 1.63
N GLY A 293 1.96 8.46 0.47
CA GLY A 293 1.94 7.01 0.37
C GLY A 293 3.21 6.45 1.00
N ARG A 294 3.06 5.61 2.04
CA ARG A 294 4.21 4.94 2.62
C ARG A 294 4.85 4.06 1.56
N ARG A 295 6.19 4.03 1.59
CA ARG A 295 7.05 3.25 0.70
C ARG A 295 6.57 1.80 0.69
N SER A 296 6.58 1.20 -0.50
CA SER A 296 6.05 -0.14 -0.78
C SER A 296 6.35 -1.17 0.32
N ALA A 297 5.47 -2.14 0.55
CA ALA A 297 5.62 -3.25 1.52
C ALA A 297 6.83 -4.20 1.27
N TRP A 298 7.77 -3.82 0.40
CA TRP A 298 8.91 -4.62 -0.03
C TRP A 298 9.97 -4.84 1.04
N PRO A 299 10.42 -3.82 1.80
CA PRO A 299 11.39 -4.02 2.87
C PRO A 299 10.94 -5.08 3.88
N ALA A 300 9.64 -5.08 4.24
CA ALA A 300 9.05 -6.10 5.12
C ALA A 300 9.10 -7.51 4.51
N ALA A 301 8.93 -7.65 3.20
CA ALA A 301 9.00 -8.94 2.53
C ALA A 301 10.45 -9.44 2.32
N LEU A 302 11.44 -8.55 2.22
CA LEU A 302 12.87 -8.89 2.36
C LEU A 302 13.20 -9.31 3.80
N ALA A 303 12.71 -8.60 4.81
CA ALA A 303 12.85 -8.99 6.21
C ALA A 303 12.24 -10.37 6.48
N LEU A 304 11.06 -10.66 5.91
CA LEU A 304 10.42 -11.98 5.96
C LEU A 304 11.31 -13.06 5.31
N GLN A 305 11.90 -12.77 4.14
CA GLN A 305 12.83 -13.70 3.50
C GLN A 305 14.05 -13.98 4.39
N SER A 306 14.62 -12.94 4.98
CA SER A 306 15.76 -13.05 5.90
C SER A 306 15.42 -13.93 7.11
N ALA A 307 14.31 -13.64 7.80
CA ALA A 307 13.86 -14.41 8.95
C ALA A 307 13.57 -15.88 8.59
N ALA A 308 12.98 -16.13 7.42
CA ALA A 308 12.75 -17.49 6.92
C ALA A 308 14.06 -18.25 6.62
N LEU A 309 15.11 -17.57 6.14
CA LEU A 309 16.44 -18.16 5.90
C LEU A 309 17.16 -18.52 7.21
N GLU A 310 17.02 -17.69 8.24
CA GLU A 310 17.53 -17.99 9.59
C GLU A 310 16.83 -19.17 10.26
N GLY A 311 15.53 -19.36 9.98
CA GLY A 311 14.77 -20.50 10.50
C GLY A 311 15.11 -21.84 9.85
N LEU A 312 15.84 -21.85 8.73
CA LEU A 312 16.20 -23.10 8.06
C LEU A 312 17.15 -23.97 8.91
N THR A 313 17.20 -25.25 8.57
CA THR A 313 18.12 -26.21 9.22
C THR A 313 18.89 -26.97 8.12
N PRO A 314 20.19 -26.66 7.91
CA PRO A 314 20.96 -25.59 8.54
C PRO A 314 20.50 -24.18 8.10
N PRO A 315 20.74 -23.13 8.91
CA PRO A 315 20.38 -21.75 8.58
C PRO A 315 21.30 -21.20 7.49
N ASP A 316 20.75 -20.36 6.61
CA ASP A 316 21.52 -19.69 5.55
C ASP A 316 21.72 -18.22 5.92
N ASN A 317 22.62 -17.98 6.90
CA ASN A 317 22.86 -16.65 7.46
C ASN A 317 23.41 -15.66 6.42
N VAL A 318 24.11 -16.14 5.39
CA VAL A 318 24.73 -15.27 4.39
C VAL A 318 23.66 -14.67 3.48
N LEU A 319 22.74 -15.50 2.97
CA LEU A 319 21.60 -14.98 2.21
C LEU A 319 20.63 -14.21 3.09
N ALA A 320 20.49 -14.59 4.38
CA ALA A 320 19.68 -13.83 5.32
C ALA A 320 20.24 -12.41 5.53
N ALA A 321 21.57 -12.28 5.70
CA ALA A 321 22.26 -11.00 5.81
C ALA A 321 22.10 -10.16 4.54
N LEU A 322 22.23 -10.78 3.36
CA LEU A 322 22.03 -10.09 2.09
C LEU A 322 20.61 -9.53 1.95
N SER A 323 19.60 -10.34 2.27
CA SER A 323 18.20 -9.93 2.20
C SER A 323 17.88 -8.80 3.18
N MET A 324 18.42 -8.87 4.40
CA MET A 324 18.26 -7.81 5.40
C MET A 324 19.03 -6.53 5.05
N ALA A 325 20.21 -6.65 4.43
CA ALA A 325 20.97 -5.50 3.96
C ALA A 325 20.17 -4.68 2.94
N ARG A 326 19.56 -5.35 1.96
CA ARG A 326 18.67 -4.71 0.98
C ARG A 326 17.45 -4.06 1.63
N ALA A 327 16.89 -4.68 2.67
CA ALA A 327 15.78 -4.08 3.42
C ALA A 327 16.20 -2.79 4.14
N ALA A 328 17.35 -2.82 4.81
CA ALA A 328 17.90 -1.66 5.51
C ALA A 328 18.36 -0.53 4.56
N GLU A 329 18.80 -0.86 3.33
CA GLU A 329 19.13 0.14 2.31
C GLU A 329 17.89 0.88 1.79
N LEU A 330 16.73 0.21 1.73
CA LEU A 330 15.46 0.80 1.31
C LEU A 330 14.77 1.62 2.42
N GLU A 331 14.91 1.16 3.67
CA GLU A 331 14.39 1.82 4.86
C GLU A 331 15.52 2.05 5.88
N PRO A 332 16.37 3.08 5.64
CA PRO A 332 17.51 3.36 6.51
C PRO A 332 17.08 3.82 7.92
N ASP A 333 15.89 4.41 8.04
CA ASP A 333 15.33 4.88 9.32
C ASP A 333 14.77 3.74 10.19
N ASN A 334 14.69 2.51 9.66
CA ASN A 334 14.14 1.37 10.38
C ASN A 334 15.21 0.72 11.29
N GLU A 335 15.16 1.06 12.58
CA GLU A 335 16.09 0.54 13.61
C GLU A 335 16.04 -0.99 13.74
N GLU A 336 14.90 -1.63 13.46
CA GLU A 336 14.78 -3.09 13.56
C GLU A 336 15.61 -3.80 12.48
N TYR A 337 15.59 -3.26 11.24
CA TYR A 337 16.37 -3.82 10.13
C TYR A 337 17.86 -3.64 10.34
N THR A 338 18.29 -2.47 10.79
CA THR A 338 19.70 -2.20 11.08
C THR A 338 20.22 -3.10 12.22
N ALA A 339 19.47 -3.23 13.32
CA ALA A 339 19.81 -4.13 14.42
C ALA A 339 19.83 -5.61 13.99
N ALA A 340 18.88 -6.04 13.17
CA ALA A 340 18.85 -7.40 12.63
C ALA A 340 20.05 -7.67 11.72
N LEU A 341 20.44 -6.69 10.90
CA LEU A 341 21.61 -6.76 10.03
C LEU A 341 22.90 -6.91 10.83
N GLU A 342 23.11 -6.07 11.85
CA GLU A 342 24.29 -6.15 12.73
C GLU A 342 24.42 -7.51 13.42
N ARG A 343 23.28 -8.07 13.89
CA ARG A 343 23.23 -9.40 14.49
C ARG A 343 23.62 -10.48 13.49
N LEU A 344 23.16 -10.38 12.24
CA LEU A 344 23.48 -11.31 11.17
C LEU A 344 24.96 -11.21 10.75
N MET A 345 25.53 -10.01 10.72
CA MET A 345 26.94 -9.79 10.39
C MET A 345 27.91 -10.53 11.32
N ARG A 346 27.53 -10.72 12.59
CA ARG A 346 28.32 -11.50 13.56
C ARG A 346 28.24 -13.02 13.32
N ARG A 347 27.31 -13.48 12.48
CA ARG A 347 27.00 -14.91 12.23
C ARG A 347 27.39 -15.38 10.83
N ILE A 348 27.95 -14.50 10.00
CA ILE A 348 28.42 -14.80 8.64
C ILE A 348 29.96 -14.84 8.60
N PRO A 349 30.56 -15.46 7.56
CA PRO A 349 32.01 -15.46 7.39
C PRO A 349 32.59 -14.04 7.28
N GLU A 350 33.80 -13.84 7.82
CA GLU A 350 34.53 -12.57 7.78
C GLU A 350 34.63 -11.92 6.39
N PRO A 351 34.95 -12.64 5.27
CA PRO A 351 35.01 -12.00 3.96
C PRO A 351 33.65 -11.47 3.50
N CYS A 352 32.56 -12.17 3.84
CA CYS A 352 31.20 -11.71 3.55
C CYS A 352 30.83 -10.49 4.40
N ALA A 353 31.19 -10.49 5.69
CA ALA A 353 30.95 -9.36 6.59
C ALA A 353 31.72 -8.10 6.15
N ALA A 354 32.99 -8.26 5.76
CA ALA A 354 33.83 -7.17 5.28
C ALA A 354 33.29 -6.59 3.96
N ALA A 355 32.88 -7.45 3.02
CA ALA A 355 32.27 -7.02 1.76
C ALA A 355 31.00 -6.20 2.01
N LEU A 356 30.15 -6.66 2.93
CA LEU A 356 28.92 -5.98 3.32
C LEU A 356 29.20 -4.62 3.99
N GLN A 357 30.22 -4.51 4.84
CA GLN A 357 30.62 -3.23 5.46
C GLN A 357 31.13 -2.22 4.43
N SER A 358 31.88 -2.68 3.43
CA SER A 358 32.51 -1.79 2.43
C SER A 358 31.59 -1.35 1.30
N GLY A 359 30.61 -2.19 0.93
CA GLY A 359 29.85 -2.03 -0.31
C GLY A 359 28.38 -2.41 -0.21
N GLY A 360 27.84 -2.57 1.00
CA GLY A 360 26.43 -2.92 1.21
C GLY A 360 26.04 -4.26 0.59
N ALA A 361 24.77 -4.40 0.23
CA ALA A 361 24.23 -5.58 -0.43
C ALA A 361 24.94 -5.93 -1.73
N LEU A 362 25.26 -4.92 -2.56
CA LEU A 362 25.98 -5.10 -3.82
C LEU A 362 27.40 -5.65 -3.60
N GLY A 363 28.10 -5.17 -2.57
CA GLY A 363 29.41 -5.67 -2.18
C GLY A 363 29.38 -7.15 -1.80
N LEU A 364 28.40 -7.55 -1.00
CA LEU A 364 28.21 -8.96 -0.62
C LEU A 364 27.83 -9.84 -1.83
N GLU A 365 27.00 -9.33 -2.76
CA GLU A 365 26.69 -10.03 -4.01
C GLU A 365 27.90 -10.26 -4.89
N ALA A 366 28.76 -9.25 -5.02
CA ALA A 366 30.01 -9.37 -5.77
C ALA A 366 30.94 -10.41 -5.14
N GLN A 367 31.04 -10.43 -3.81
CA GLN A 367 31.80 -11.44 -3.06
C GLN A 367 31.25 -12.85 -3.32
N LEU A 368 29.94 -13.04 -3.20
CA LEU A 368 29.28 -14.32 -3.47
C LEU A 368 29.41 -14.76 -4.93
N ALA A 369 29.37 -13.81 -5.88
CA ALA A 369 29.60 -14.10 -7.29
C ALA A 369 31.05 -14.56 -7.54
N GLY A 370 32.03 -13.92 -6.89
CA GLY A 370 33.43 -14.32 -6.93
C GLY A 370 33.66 -15.73 -6.35
N GLU A 371 33.05 -16.03 -5.21
CA GLU A 371 33.09 -17.37 -4.60
C GLU A 371 32.45 -18.43 -5.49
N ARG A 372 31.29 -18.13 -6.09
CA ARG A 372 30.63 -19.01 -7.07
C ARG A 372 31.50 -19.26 -8.30
N GLU A 373 32.15 -18.23 -8.84
CA GLU A 373 33.05 -18.36 -9.98
C GLU A 373 34.29 -19.20 -9.62
N ALA A 374 34.85 -19.00 -8.43
CA ALA A 374 35.98 -19.78 -7.92
C ALA A 374 35.62 -21.26 -7.71
N ALA A 375 34.41 -21.52 -7.22
CA ALA A 375 33.87 -22.86 -6.95
C ALA A 375 33.43 -23.61 -8.22
N LYS A 376 33.31 -22.95 -9.38
CA LYS A 376 33.02 -23.64 -10.64
C LYS A 376 34.09 -24.70 -10.91
N PRO A 377 33.70 -25.90 -11.39
CA PRO A 377 34.67 -26.84 -11.93
C PRO A 377 35.54 -26.20 -13.01
N GLU A 378 36.81 -26.62 -13.11
CA GLU A 378 37.81 -25.98 -13.99
C GLU A 378 37.34 -25.85 -15.45
N TYR A 379 36.52 -26.78 -15.94
CA TYR A 379 35.96 -26.79 -17.29
C TYR A 379 34.81 -25.80 -17.54
N LEU A 380 34.23 -25.20 -16.49
CA LEU A 380 33.17 -24.18 -16.58
C LEU A 380 33.70 -22.76 -16.33
N LYS A 381 34.96 -22.61 -15.91
CA LYS A 381 35.58 -21.29 -15.73
C LYS A 381 35.86 -20.68 -17.09
N GLN A 382 35.30 -19.52 -17.38
CA GLN A 382 35.65 -18.80 -18.61
C GLN A 382 37.08 -18.27 -18.47
N ARG A 383 37.95 -18.65 -19.41
CA ARG A 383 39.36 -18.24 -19.44
C ARG A 383 39.67 -17.55 -20.78
N PRO A 384 40.65 -16.63 -20.83
CA PRO A 384 41.14 -16.06 -22.08
C PRO A 384 41.59 -17.16 -23.04
N LYS A 385 41.50 -16.92 -24.35
CA LYS A 385 41.89 -17.90 -25.39
C LYS A 385 43.31 -18.46 -25.19
N ASP A 386 44.22 -17.63 -24.68
CA ASP A 386 45.64 -17.97 -24.48
C ASP A 386 45.86 -19.05 -23.40
N TYR A 387 44.96 -19.14 -22.41
CA TYR A 387 45.01 -20.19 -21.39
C TYR A 387 44.82 -21.58 -22.00
N TYR A 388 43.87 -21.72 -22.93
CA TYR A 388 43.63 -23.00 -23.63
C TYR A 388 44.79 -23.35 -24.55
N TYR A 389 45.39 -22.34 -25.19
CA TYR A 389 46.58 -22.54 -26.02
C TYR A 389 47.77 -23.02 -25.17
N PHE A 390 47.99 -22.43 -24.00
CA PHE A 390 49.03 -22.83 -23.05
C PHE A 390 48.84 -24.27 -22.53
N GLU A 391 47.63 -24.63 -22.09
CA GLU A 391 47.34 -25.98 -21.60
C GLU A 391 47.45 -27.03 -22.72
N TRP A 392 47.03 -26.70 -23.94
CA TRP A 392 47.25 -27.56 -25.11
C TRP A 392 48.74 -27.78 -25.40
N MET A 393 49.55 -26.72 -25.34
CA MET A 393 51.00 -26.78 -25.54
C MET A 393 51.70 -27.61 -24.45
N LYS A 394 51.34 -27.36 -23.19
CA LYS A 394 51.85 -28.07 -22.00
C LYS A 394 51.56 -29.57 -22.09
N LYS A 395 50.33 -29.97 -22.45
CA LYS A 395 49.99 -31.38 -22.69
C LYS A 395 50.83 -32.01 -23.79
N ARG A 396 51.10 -31.27 -24.87
CA ARG A 396 51.91 -31.75 -26.00
C ARG A 396 53.37 -31.99 -25.63
N ILE A 397 53.94 -31.08 -24.83
CA ILE A 397 55.31 -31.21 -24.33
C ILE A 397 55.41 -32.38 -23.35
N LEU A 398 54.46 -32.52 -22.42
CA LEU A 398 54.45 -33.63 -21.46
C LEU A 398 54.24 -34.99 -22.15
N ALA A 399 53.43 -35.06 -23.21
CA ALA A 399 53.25 -36.28 -24.00
C ALA A 399 54.51 -36.68 -24.80
N GLN A 400 55.39 -35.73 -25.10
CA GLN A 400 56.68 -35.97 -25.77
C GLN A 400 57.83 -36.28 -24.79
N ALA A 401 57.60 -36.08 -23.49
CA ALA A 401 58.61 -36.26 -22.43
C ALA A 401 58.53 -37.62 -21.71
N VAL A 402 57.60 -38.50 -22.10
CA VAL A 402 57.57 -39.89 -21.65
C VAL A 402 58.37 -40.73 -22.66
N PRO A 403 59.51 -41.35 -22.27
CA PRO A 403 60.36 -42.12 -23.17
C PRO A 403 59.72 -43.41 -23.69
#